data_AF-A0A4Y1R7H5-F1
#
_entry.id   AF-A0A4Y1R7H5-F1
#
_cell.length_a   1.000
_cell.length_b   1.000
_cell.length_c   1.000
_cell.angle_alpha   90.00
_cell.angle_beta   90.00
_cell.angle_gamma   90.00
#
_symmetry.space_group_name_H-M   'P 1'
#
loop_
_entity.id
_entity.type
_entity.pdbx_description
1 polymer ?
#
loop_
_entity_poly.entity_id
_entity_poly.type
_entity_poly.pdbx_seq_one_letter_code
_entity_poly.pdbx_strand_id
1 'polypeptide(L)'
;MNSSSSQLIQAIDEDLSTVFEIKDMGRLTYFLGLQISYSNSGSIFVNQQKYAKELLIKVGMTSCKACSTPSKPRNQILTIERESLKYPTLYRSLVRALQYLTFTRPDITYSVNTTCQFWYLPGTLQYGITFSSDPMELKAFNDVDWAGDTSTRHSTTSFVVFLGSNPISWQPKKQGFISGSSTEAKYRALVNTTADILKEKPIGRQTLRLSFVIITC
;
A
#
# COMPACT_ATOMS: atom_id res chain seq x y z
N MET A 1 35.90 12.50 13.14
CA MET A 1 35.14 11.23 13.06
C MET A 1 35.39 10.53 14.38
N ASN A 2 34.42 10.61 15.29
CA ASN A 2 34.64 10.40 16.72
C ASN A 2 34.64 8.91 17.07
N SER A 3 35.62 8.48 17.86
CA SER A 3 35.81 7.10 18.35
C SER A 3 34.63 6.52 19.13
N SER A 4 33.70 7.36 19.57
CA SER A 4 32.51 6.98 20.34
C SER A 4 31.49 6.18 19.53
N SER A 5 31.40 6.41 18.21
CA SER A 5 30.38 5.79 17.35
C SER A 5 30.73 4.35 16.96
N SER A 6 32.01 4.01 16.80
CA SER A 6 32.44 2.66 16.42
C SER A 6 32.28 1.66 17.56
N GLN A 7 32.48 2.07 18.82
CA GLN A 7 32.28 1.21 20.00
C GLN A 7 30.81 0.85 20.20
N LEU A 8 29.89 1.80 19.95
CA LEU A 8 28.45 1.53 20.01
C LEU A 8 27.98 0.56 18.92
N ILE A 9 28.52 0.69 17.70
CA ILE A 9 28.20 -0.22 16.60
C ILE A 9 28.67 -1.64 16.94
N GLN A 10 29.87 -1.80 17.50
CA GLN A 10 30.36 -3.12 17.92
C GLN A 10 29.54 -3.73 19.06
N ALA A 11 29.15 -2.95 20.06
CA ALA A 11 28.32 -3.44 21.16
C ALA A 11 26.93 -3.92 20.67
N ILE A 12 26.33 -3.19 19.72
CA ILE A 12 25.05 -3.57 19.10
C ILE A 12 25.20 -4.84 18.24
N ASP A 13 26.32 -4.98 17.52
CA ASP A 13 26.58 -6.14 16.68
C ASP A 13 26.80 -7.39 17.54
N GLU A 14 27.53 -7.27 18.66
CA GLU A 14 27.70 -8.32 19.66
C GLU A 14 26.35 -8.75 20.24
N ASP A 15 25.53 -7.81 20.74
CA ASP A 15 24.21 -8.11 21.30
C ASP A 15 23.29 -8.80 20.28
N LEU A 16 23.25 -8.32 19.03
CA LEU A 16 22.40 -8.90 18.00
C LEU A 16 22.91 -10.28 17.52
N SER A 17 24.22 -10.50 17.52
CA SER A 17 24.83 -11.78 17.14
C SER A 17 24.53 -12.92 18.12
N THR A 18 24.18 -12.58 19.38
CA THR A 18 23.76 -13.59 20.36
C THR A 18 22.39 -14.18 20.06
N VAL A 19 21.52 -13.42 19.37
CA VAL A 19 20.14 -13.81 19.07
C VAL A 19 19.98 -14.26 17.62
N PHE A 20 20.78 -13.72 16.69
CA PHE A 20 20.68 -13.97 15.26
C PHE A 20 22.02 -14.37 14.65
N GLU A 21 22.01 -15.29 13.69
CA GLU A 21 23.19 -15.59 12.85
C GLU A 21 23.50 -14.40 11.94
N ILE A 22 24.26 -13.43 12.46
CA ILE A 22 24.66 -12.24 11.74
C ILE A 22 26.08 -12.46 11.22
N LYS A 23 26.24 -12.21 9.91
CA LYS A 23 27.54 -12.22 9.25
C LYS A 23 27.87 -10.80 8.83
N ASP A 24 28.87 -10.20 9.48
CA ASP A 24 29.40 -8.92 9.02
C ASP A 24 30.07 -9.12 7.65
N MET A 25 29.47 -8.53 6.61
CA MET A 25 30.01 -8.52 5.25
C MET A 25 30.93 -7.32 5.00
N GLY A 26 31.27 -6.59 6.06
CA GLY A 26 32.02 -5.36 6.00
C GLY A 26 31.22 -4.25 5.33
N ARG A 27 31.92 -3.41 4.57
CA ARG A 27 31.33 -2.20 3.97
C ARG A 27 30.22 -2.57 2.98
N LEU A 28 29.05 -1.92 3.13
CA LEU A 28 27.84 -2.22 2.35
C LEU A 28 28.06 -2.03 0.83
N THR A 29 28.19 -3.12 0.09
CA THR A 29 28.40 -3.09 -1.37
C THR A 29 27.12 -3.42 -2.15
N TYR A 30 26.26 -4.28 -1.61
CA TYR A 30 25.01 -4.68 -2.25
C TYR A 30 23.89 -4.86 -1.22
N PHE A 31 22.73 -4.25 -1.47
CA PHE A 31 21.55 -4.42 -0.62
C PHE A 31 20.27 -4.31 -1.42
N LEU A 32 19.43 -5.36 -1.38
CA LEU A 32 18.09 -5.37 -1.96
C LEU A 32 18.01 -5.00 -3.47
N GLY A 33 19.10 -5.12 -4.22
CA GLY A 33 19.16 -4.68 -5.63
C GLY A 33 19.86 -3.35 -5.86
N LEU A 34 20.27 -2.66 -4.80
CA LEU A 34 21.12 -1.46 -4.82
C LEU A 34 22.59 -1.87 -4.79
N GLN A 35 23.35 -1.38 -5.75
CA GLN A 35 24.81 -1.46 -5.82
C GLN A 35 25.40 -0.16 -5.31
N ILE A 36 26.29 -0.26 -4.33
CA ILE A 36 26.90 0.89 -3.67
C ILE A 36 28.39 0.85 -3.92
N SER A 37 28.93 1.93 -4.44
CA SER A 37 30.35 2.11 -4.71
C SER A 37 30.86 3.34 -3.97
N TYR A 38 32.06 3.24 -3.40
CA TYR A 38 32.64 4.29 -2.59
C TYR A 38 33.86 4.87 -3.31
N SER A 39 33.89 6.20 -3.45
CA SER A 39 35.06 6.90 -4.00
C SER A 39 36.09 7.18 -2.90
N ASN A 40 37.36 7.32 -3.28
CA ASN A 40 38.45 7.74 -2.39
C ASN A 40 38.23 9.15 -1.81
N SER A 41 37.38 9.97 -2.44
CA SER A 41 36.95 11.28 -1.95
C SER A 41 35.84 11.22 -0.88
N GLY A 42 35.37 10.02 -0.53
CA GLY A 42 34.29 9.81 0.43
C GLY A 42 32.88 9.89 -0.15
N SER A 43 32.71 10.16 -1.45
CA SER A 43 31.40 10.13 -2.10
C SER A 43 30.86 8.71 -2.28
N ILE A 44 29.54 8.57 -2.18
CA ILE A 44 28.81 7.31 -2.32
C ILE A 44 28.05 7.35 -3.65
N PHE A 45 28.29 6.36 -4.50
CA PHE A 45 27.54 6.16 -5.74
C PHE A 45 26.59 4.97 -5.58
N VAL A 46 25.30 5.18 -5.78
CA VAL A 46 24.27 4.15 -5.65
C VAL A 46 23.60 3.94 -7.01
N ASN A 47 23.53 2.69 -7.46
CA ASN A 47 22.88 2.34 -8.74
C ASN A 47 22.06 1.04 -8.63
N GLN A 48 21.18 0.79 -9.58
CA GLN A 48 20.36 -0.44 -9.67
C GLN A 48 20.53 -1.17 -11.01
N GLN A 49 21.73 -1.11 -11.63
CA GLN A 49 21.94 -1.62 -12.98
C GLN A 49 21.64 -3.11 -13.11
N LYS A 50 22.05 -3.93 -12.14
CA LYS A 50 21.78 -5.38 -12.11
C LYS A 50 20.29 -5.68 -12.01
N TYR A 51 19.59 -5.00 -11.09
CA TYR A 51 18.13 -5.12 -10.94
C TYR A 51 17.39 -4.77 -12.23
N ALA A 52 17.78 -3.69 -12.91
CA ALA A 52 17.18 -3.29 -14.19
C ALA A 52 17.37 -4.37 -15.28
N LYS A 53 18.56 -4.98 -15.37
CA LYS A 53 18.84 -6.05 -16.34
C LYS A 53 18.02 -7.31 -16.06
N GLU A 54 17.94 -7.73 -14.80
CA GLU A 54 17.12 -8.87 -14.39
C GLU A 54 15.63 -8.63 -14.66
N LEU A 55 15.16 -7.40 -14.43
CA LEU A 55 13.79 -7.01 -14.77
C LEU A 55 13.54 -7.13 -16.28
N LEU A 56 14.44 -6.62 -17.13
CA LEU A 56 14.33 -6.71 -18.59
C LEU A 56 14.32 -8.16 -19.10
N ILE A 57 15.15 -9.03 -18.50
CA ILE A 57 15.15 -10.47 -18.81
C ILE A 57 13.80 -11.09 -18.43
N LYS A 58 13.28 -10.78 -17.24
CA LYS A 58 12.00 -11.31 -16.75
C LYS A 58 10.82 -10.97 -17.66
N VAL A 59 10.86 -9.82 -18.31
CA VAL A 59 9.78 -9.35 -19.20
C VAL A 59 10.03 -9.65 -20.68
N GLY A 60 11.16 -10.28 -21.01
CA GLY A 60 11.55 -10.59 -22.38
C GLY A 60 11.93 -9.36 -23.22
N MET A 61 12.33 -8.26 -22.59
CA MET A 61 12.61 -6.96 -23.24
C MET A 61 14.12 -6.68 -23.35
N THR A 62 14.94 -7.72 -23.51
CA THR A 62 16.41 -7.61 -23.57
C THR A 62 16.94 -6.93 -24.84
N SER A 63 16.14 -6.90 -25.91
CA SER A 63 16.48 -6.27 -27.20
C SER A 63 15.93 -4.84 -27.35
N CYS A 64 15.33 -4.26 -26.30
CA CYS A 64 14.74 -2.93 -26.38
C CYS A 64 15.80 -1.84 -26.51
N LYS A 65 15.60 -0.92 -27.47
CA LYS A 65 16.48 0.24 -27.69
C LYS A 65 16.37 1.21 -26.52
N ALA A 66 17.51 1.76 -26.11
CA ALA A 66 17.55 2.81 -25.10
C ALA A 66 16.79 4.05 -25.60
N CYS A 67 15.86 4.56 -24.78
CA CYS A 67 15.17 5.81 -25.05
C CYS A 67 15.67 6.89 -24.09
N SER A 68 16.04 8.04 -24.62
CA SER A 68 16.49 9.21 -23.85
C SER A 68 15.35 9.94 -23.13
N THR A 69 14.11 9.71 -23.54
CA THR A 69 12.91 10.31 -22.95
C THR A 69 11.93 9.22 -22.51
N PRO A 70 11.77 8.98 -21.19
CA PRO A 70 10.85 7.96 -20.67
C PRO A 70 9.39 8.17 -21.08
N SER A 71 8.99 9.42 -21.32
CA SER A 71 7.69 9.79 -21.87
C SER A 71 7.77 11.12 -22.63
N LYS A 72 6.98 11.27 -23.70
CA LYS A 72 6.86 12.56 -24.41
C LYS A 72 6.15 13.59 -23.52
N PRO A 73 6.65 14.82 -23.35
CA PRO A 73 6.11 15.82 -22.42
C PRO A 73 4.74 16.41 -22.80
N ARG A 74 4.01 15.83 -23.76
CA ARG A 74 2.71 16.33 -24.19
C ARG A 74 1.90 15.27 -24.95
N ASN A 75 1.69 14.10 -24.35
CA ASN A 75 0.52 13.34 -24.71
C ASN A 75 -0.62 13.88 -23.84
N GLN A 76 -1.50 14.69 -24.44
CA GLN A 76 -2.91 14.62 -24.05
C GLN A 76 -3.20 13.12 -23.99
N ILE A 77 -3.54 12.59 -22.82
CA ILE A 77 -3.92 11.20 -22.76
C ILE A 77 -5.27 11.13 -23.47
N LEU A 78 -5.19 11.01 -24.79
CA LEU A 78 -6.32 10.91 -25.67
C LEU A 78 -7.11 9.72 -25.17
N THR A 79 -8.38 9.97 -24.94
CA THR A 79 -9.46 9.02 -24.73
C THR A 79 -9.50 8.06 -25.91
N ILE A 80 -8.52 7.16 -26.01
CA ILE A 80 -8.45 6.11 -27.01
C ILE A 80 -8.90 4.84 -26.31
N GLU A 81 -9.80 4.15 -26.98
CA GLU A 81 -10.60 3.02 -26.52
C GLU A 81 -9.86 2.12 -25.53
N ARG A 82 -10.49 1.96 -24.36
CA ARG A 82 -10.00 1.16 -23.24
C ARG A 82 -10.12 -0.33 -23.57
N GLU A 83 -9.18 -0.85 -24.34
CA GLU A 83 -9.03 -2.30 -24.45
C GLU A 83 -8.67 -2.87 -23.07
N SER A 84 -9.45 -3.85 -22.63
CA SER A 84 -9.18 -4.59 -21.40
C SER A 84 -7.80 -5.22 -21.49
N LEU A 85 -6.92 -4.92 -20.54
CA LEU A 85 -5.59 -5.54 -20.50
C LEU A 85 -5.74 -7.05 -20.39
N LYS A 86 -5.19 -7.76 -21.37
CA LYS A 86 -5.22 -9.22 -21.46
C LYS A 86 -4.64 -9.92 -20.21
N TYR A 87 -3.75 -9.23 -19.45
CA TYR A 87 -3.09 -9.76 -18.25
C TYR A 87 -2.86 -8.68 -17.15
N PRO A 88 -3.86 -8.38 -16.28
CA PRO A 88 -3.78 -7.32 -15.28
C PRO A 88 -2.77 -7.59 -14.14
N THR A 89 -2.52 -8.87 -13.81
CA THR A 89 -1.56 -9.27 -12.76
C THR A 89 -0.12 -9.02 -13.15
N LEU A 90 0.24 -9.36 -14.40
CA LEU A 90 1.57 -9.13 -14.97
C LEU A 90 1.88 -7.64 -15.01
N TYR A 91 0.90 -6.83 -15.45
CA TYR A 91 1.00 -5.38 -15.46
C TYR A 91 1.25 -4.79 -14.05
N ARG A 92 0.47 -5.20 -13.05
CA ARG A 92 0.68 -4.74 -11.65
C ARG A 92 2.05 -5.16 -11.10
N SER A 93 2.52 -6.36 -11.41
CA SER A 93 3.85 -6.82 -11.03
C SER A 93 4.95 -5.96 -11.67
N LEU A 94 4.77 -5.60 -12.95
CA LEU A 94 5.68 -4.74 -13.69
C LEU A 94 5.73 -3.32 -13.12
N VAL A 95 4.56 -2.71 -12.89
CA VAL A 95 4.45 -1.36 -12.33
C VAL A 95 5.12 -1.29 -10.96
N ARG A 96 4.95 -2.31 -10.11
CA ARG A 96 5.66 -2.39 -8.81
C ARG A 96 7.17 -2.49 -8.97
N ALA A 97 7.65 -3.27 -9.93
CA ALA A 97 9.08 -3.38 -10.19
C ALA A 97 9.69 -2.08 -10.76
N LEU A 98 8.93 -1.38 -11.62
CA LEU A 98 9.31 -0.06 -12.12
C LEU A 98 9.29 1.01 -11.04
N GLN A 99 8.32 0.95 -10.11
CA GLN A 99 8.29 1.81 -8.93
C GLN A 99 9.52 1.61 -8.05
N TYR A 100 10.05 0.39 -7.95
CA TYR A 100 11.28 0.15 -7.19
C TYR A 100 12.52 0.78 -7.85
N LEU A 101 12.54 0.87 -9.18
CA LEU A 101 13.60 1.54 -9.94
C LEU A 101 13.61 3.06 -9.76
N THR A 102 12.48 3.69 -9.42
CA THR A 102 12.41 5.16 -9.24
C THR A 102 13.30 5.64 -8.09
N PHE A 103 13.74 4.74 -7.19
CA PHE A 103 14.64 5.08 -6.08
C PHE A 103 16.02 5.58 -6.54
N THR A 104 16.55 5.05 -7.65
CA THR A 104 17.82 5.53 -8.25
C THR A 104 17.64 6.21 -9.61
N ARG A 105 16.43 6.15 -10.18
CA ARG A 105 16.09 6.68 -11.51
C ARG A 105 14.92 7.67 -11.43
N PRO A 106 15.17 8.93 -11.01
CA PRO A 106 14.10 9.94 -10.93
C PRO A 106 13.53 10.31 -12.31
N ASP A 107 14.26 10.05 -13.39
CA ASP A 107 13.87 10.34 -14.76
C ASP A 107 12.62 9.57 -15.21
N ILE A 108 12.41 8.35 -14.71
CA ILE A 108 11.24 7.52 -15.05
C ILE A 108 10.04 7.72 -14.10
N THR A 109 10.23 8.44 -12.98
CA THR A 109 9.23 8.58 -11.91
C THR A 109 7.90 9.12 -12.42
N TYR A 110 7.95 10.14 -13.28
CA TYR A 110 6.75 10.73 -13.85
C TYR A 110 5.93 9.70 -14.64
N SER A 111 6.59 8.99 -15.57
CA SER A 111 5.94 7.99 -16.42
C SER A 111 5.36 6.83 -15.62
N VAL A 112 6.07 6.35 -14.59
CA VAL A 112 5.60 5.28 -13.69
C VAL A 112 4.39 5.75 -12.89
N ASN A 113 4.43 6.94 -12.32
CA ASN A 113 3.31 7.50 -11.55
C ASN A 113 2.05 7.70 -12.40
N THR A 114 2.19 8.22 -13.63
CA THR A 114 1.05 8.36 -14.56
C THR A 114 0.43 7.00 -14.89
N THR A 115 1.29 5.99 -15.09
CA THR A 115 0.90 4.60 -15.38
C THR A 115 0.14 3.95 -14.22
N CYS A 116 0.51 4.27 -12.96
CA CYS A 116 -0.24 3.90 -11.76
C CYS A 116 -1.61 4.59 -11.72
N GLN A 117 -1.67 5.89 -11.94
CA GLN A 117 -2.91 6.68 -11.83
C GLN A 117 -3.99 6.24 -12.82
N PHE A 118 -3.61 5.90 -14.05
CA PHE A 118 -4.56 5.49 -15.10
C PHE A 118 -5.40 4.26 -14.74
N TRP A 119 -4.85 3.37 -13.91
CA TRP A 119 -5.49 2.10 -13.60
C TRP A 119 -6.01 1.97 -12.18
N TYR A 120 -5.62 2.87 -11.26
CA TYR A 120 -6.08 2.84 -9.87
C TYR A 120 -7.23 3.82 -9.56
N LEU A 121 -7.50 4.83 -10.40
CA LEU A 121 -8.40 5.95 -10.06
C LEU A 121 -9.53 6.33 -11.05
N PRO A 122 -9.72 5.77 -12.25
CA PRO A 122 -10.55 6.44 -13.26
C PRO A 122 -12.07 6.47 -12.97
N GLY A 123 -12.55 5.77 -11.94
CA GLY A 123 -13.97 5.73 -11.58
C GLY A 123 -14.39 6.71 -10.49
N THR A 124 -13.46 7.27 -9.70
CA THR A 124 -13.82 7.99 -8.46
C THR A 124 -13.18 9.37 -8.29
N LEU A 125 -12.50 9.90 -9.31
CA LEU A 125 -11.80 11.19 -9.25
C LEU A 125 -12.70 12.41 -8.94
N GLN A 126 -13.99 12.33 -9.27
CA GLN A 126 -14.97 13.39 -8.97
C GLN A 126 -15.68 13.21 -7.62
N TYR A 127 -15.43 12.10 -6.93
CA TYR A 127 -16.07 11.81 -5.66
C TYR A 127 -15.25 12.45 -4.55
N GLY A 128 -15.91 13.31 -3.79
CA GLY A 128 -15.38 13.93 -2.59
C GLY A 128 -16.33 13.74 -1.43
N ILE A 129 -15.82 13.97 -0.22
CA ILE A 129 -16.62 14.00 1.00
C ILE A 129 -16.81 15.47 1.35
N THR A 130 -18.06 15.91 1.44
CA THR A 130 -18.42 17.25 1.91
C THR A 130 -18.75 17.18 3.40
N PHE A 131 -18.14 18.06 4.19
CA PHE A 131 -18.44 18.18 5.61
C PHE A 131 -19.49 19.27 5.86
N SER A 132 -20.60 18.93 6.51
CA SER A 132 -21.69 19.82 6.92
C SER A 132 -21.70 20.05 8.44
N SER A 133 -22.20 21.21 8.87
CA SER A 133 -22.36 21.52 10.30
C SER A 133 -23.68 20.92 10.82
N ASP A 134 -23.64 19.65 11.21
CA ASP A 134 -24.79 18.89 11.73
C ASP A 134 -24.69 18.61 13.24
N PRO A 135 -25.80 18.28 13.91
CA PRO A 135 -25.77 17.86 15.32
C PRO A 135 -24.83 16.67 15.53
N MET A 136 -24.12 16.71 16.67
CA MET A 136 -23.04 15.77 17.02
C MET A 136 -23.59 14.41 17.47
N GLU A 137 -24.18 13.66 16.54
CA GLU A 137 -24.73 12.31 16.75
C GLU A 137 -23.85 11.27 16.05
N LEU A 138 -23.38 10.24 16.78
CA LEU A 138 -22.57 9.18 16.19
C LEU A 138 -23.45 8.09 15.57
N LYS A 139 -23.30 7.84 14.28
CA LYS A 139 -23.97 6.76 13.54
C LYS A 139 -22.95 5.84 12.92
N ALA A 140 -23.20 4.54 12.88
CA ALA A 140 -22.30 3.59 12.24
C ALA A 140 -23.08 2.60 11.39
N PHE A 141 -22.59 2.39 10.17
CA PHE A 141 -23.11 1.42 9.24
C PHE A 141 -22.05 0.35 9.04
N ASN A 142 -22.50 -0.90 8.94
CA ASN A 142 -21.64 -2.02 8.61
C ASN A 142 -22.25 -2.85 7.48
N ASP A 143 -21.37 -3.42 6.69
CA ASP A 143 -21.72 -4.35 5.63
C ASP A 143 -20.79 -5.56 5.71
N VAL A 144 -21.28 -6.72 5.28
CA VAL A 144 -20.50 -7.95 5.24
C VAL A 144 -20.79 -8.78 4.02
N ASP A 145 -19.73 -9.05 3.27
CA ASP A 145 -19.74 -10.00 2.17
C ASP A 145 -19.39 -11.39 2.72
N TRP A 146 -20.39 -12.27 2.83
CA TRP A 146 -20.22 -13.62 3.38
C TRP A 146 -19.53 -14.54 2.37
N ALA A 147 -18.40 -15.13 2.79
CA ALA A 147 -17.61 -16.05 1.97
C ALA A 147 -17.19 -15.51 0.59
N GLY A 148 -17.09 -14.18 0.45
CA GLY A 148 -16.74 -13.50 -0.79
C GLY A 148 -15.33 -13.80 -1.31
N ASP A 149 -14.39 -14.20 -0.43
CA ASP A 149 -13.09 -14.72 -0.87
C ASP A 149 -13.23 -16.16 -1.37
N THR A 150 -13.13 -16.36 -2.69
CA THR A 150 -13.24 -17.68 -3.33
C THR A 150 -12.14 -18.67 -2.92
N SER A 151 -10.98 -18.18 -2.47
CA SER A 151 -9.83 -19.02 -2.11
C SER A 151 -9.89 -19.51 -0.66
N THR A 152 -10.27 -18.62 0.26
CA THR A 152 -10.24 -18.93 1.71
C THR A 152 -11.63 -18.99 2.35
N ARG A 153 -12.69 -18.63 1.62
CA ARG A 153 -14.08 -18.53 2.08
C ARG A 153 -14.29 -17.64 3.31
N HIS A 154 -13.33 -16.75 3.58
CA HIS A 154 -13.48 -15.76 4.64
C HIS A 154 -14.40 -14.63 4.17
N SER A 155 -15.21 -14.16 5.11
CA SER A 155 -16.07 -13.00 4.89
C SER A 155 -15.25 -11.70 4.94
N THR A 156 -15.67 -10.70 4.17
CA THR A 156 -15.08 -9.35 4.24
C THR A 156 -16.10 -8.41 4.85
N THR A 157 -15.73 -7.77 5.97
CA THR A 157 -16.56 -6.79 6.66
C THR A 157 -16.11 -5.40 6.32
N SER A 158 -17.02 -4.47 6.12
CA SER A 158 -16.71 -3.05 6.03
C SER A 158 -17.57 -2.27 7.00
N PHE A 159 -17.07 -1.13 7.45
CA PHE A 159 -17.86 -0.19 8.22
C PHE A 159 -17.55 1.25 7.83
N VAL A 160 -18.50 2.13 8.11
CA VAL A 160 -18.35 3.58 8.05
C VAL A 160 -19.04 4.20 9.27
N VAL A 161 -18.32 5.09 9.95
CA VAL A 161 -18.78 5.85 11.10
C VAL A 161 -19.00 7.30 10.68
N PHE A 162 -20.13 7.85 11.07
CA PHE A 162 -20.55 9.23 10.83
C PHE A 162 -20.70 9.98 12.15
N LEU A 163 -20.34 11.27 12.13
CA LEU A 163 -20.64 12.25 13.15
C LEU A 163 -21.60 13.30 12.55
N GLY A 164 -22.87 13.24 12.94
CA GLY A 164 -23.93 13.92 12.20
C GLY A 164 -24.09 13.28 10.81
N SER A 165 -23.98 14.09 9.75
CA SER A 165 -23.95 13.59 8.36
C SER A 165 -22.53 13.42 7.81
N ASN A 166 -21.50 13.61 8.64
CA ASN A 166 -20.11 13.62 8.21
C ASN A 166 -19.43 12.26 8.42
N PRO A 167 -18.91 11.59 7.39
CA PRO A 167 -18.13 10.38 7.59
C PRO A 167 -16.78 10.73 8.21
N ILE A 168 -16.46 10.10 9.35
CA ILE A 168 -15.23 10.34 10.12
C ILE A 168 -14.22 9.19 10.03
N SER A 169 -14.70 7.97 9.82
CA SER A 169 -13.87 6.75 9.85
C SER A 169 -14.53 5.67 8.99
N TRP A 170 -13.75 4.99 8.17
CA TRP A 170 -14.23 3.87 7.36
C TRP A 170 -13.10 2.89 7.10
N GLN A 171 -13.41 1.60 7.12
CA GLN A 171 -12.41 0.57 6.86
C GLN A 171 -13.05 -0.73 6.35
N PRO A 172 -12.51 -1.35 5.29
CA PRO A 172 -12.73 -2.75 4.97
C PRO A 172 -11.73 -3.64 5.72
N LYS A 173 -12.21 -4.77 6.26
CA LYS A 173 -11.44 -5.74 7.03
C LYS A 173 -11.89 -7.16 6.70
N LYS A 174 -10.95 -8.02 6.35
CA LYS A 174 -11.20 -9.45 6.18
C LYS A 174 -11.36 -10.12 7.55
N GLN A 175 -12.38 -10.95 7.74
CA GLN A 175 -12.55 -11.71 8.98
C GLN A 175 -11.45 -12.75 9.12
N GLY A 176 -10.95 -12.96 10.34
CA GLY A 176 -9.89 -13.94 10.63
C GLY A 176 -10.38 -15.39 10.72
N PHE A 177 -11.70 -15.59 10.77
CA PHE A 177 -12.33 -16.92 10.84
C PHE A 177 -13.40 -17.04 9.76
N ILE A 178 -13.55 -18.25 9.23
CA ILE A 178 -14.64 -18.59 8.31
C ILE A 178 -15.96 -18.60 9.08
N SER A 179 -17.01 -18.03 8.48
CA SER A 179 -18.37 -18.05 9.03
C SER A 179 -19.18 -19.14 8.35
N GLY A 180 -19.86 -19.98 9.14
CA GLY A 180 -20.73 -21.05 8.63
C GLY A 180 -22.07 -20.54 8.10
N SER A 181 -22.45 -19.31 8.44
CA SER A 181 -23.65 -18.65 7.90
C SER A 181 -23.45 -17.15 7.69
N SER A 182 -24.31 -16.55 6.87
CA SER A 182 -24.36 -15.10 6.67
C SER A 182 -24.75 -14.35 7.96
N THR A 183 -25.64 -14.93 8.78
CA THR A 183 -26.02 -14.37 10.09
C THR A 183 -24.83 -14.30 11.05
N GLU A 184 -24.03 -15.37 11.10
CA GLU A 184 -22.82 -15.40 11.91
C GLU A 184 -21.79 -14.38 11.40
N ALA A 185 -21.61 -14.25 10.08
CA ALA A 185 -20.73 -13.26 9.49
C ALA A 185 -21.16 -11.83 9.86
N LYS A 186 -22.47 -11.54 9.83
CA LYS A 186 -23.06 -10.25 10.24
C LYS A 186 -22.84 -9.96 11.71
N TYR A 187 -23.07 -10.95 12.58
CA TYR A 187 -22.85 -10.79 14.02
C TYR A 187 -21.38 -10.47 14.32
N ARG A 188 -20.44 -11.19 13.70
CA ARG A 188 -19.00 -10.93 13.84
C ARG A 188 -18.62 -9.54 13.32
N ALA A 189 -19.21 -9.09 12.21
CA ALA A 189 -19.00 -7.75 11.68
C ALA A 189 -19.41 -6.69 12.70
N LEU A 190 -20.59 -6.84 13.29
CA LEU A 190 -21.13 -5.94 14.31
C LEU A 190 -20.22 -5.83 15.53
N VAL A 191 -19.77 -6.96 16.07
CA VAL A 191 -18.85 -6.98 17.22
C VAL A 191 -17.55 -6.23 16.90
N ASN A 192 -16.95 -6.48 15.74
CA ASN A 192 -15.73 -5.78 15.33
C ASN A 192 -15.95 -4.27 15.17
N THR A 193 -17.03 -3.85 14.51
CA THR A 193 -17.37 -2.43 14.35
C THR A 193 -17.57 -1.76 15.70
N THR A 194 -18.28 -2.39 16.65
CA THR A 194 -18.44 -1.84 18.00
C THR A 194 -17.14 -1.70 18.75
N ALA A 195 -16.21 -2.67 18.61
CA ALA A 195 -14.90 -2.61 19.24
C ALA A 195 -14.05 -1.46 18.68
N ASP A 196 -14.14 -1.17 17.38
CA ASP A 196 -13.43 -0.06 16.76
C ASP A 196 -14.05 1.30 17.15
N ILE A 197 -15.38 1.42 17.21
CA ILE A 197 -16.08 2.61 17.73
C ILE A 197 -15.71 2.88 19.21
N LEU A 198 -15.61 1.83 20.02
CA LEU A 198 -15.22 1.95 21.43
C LEU A 198 -13.80 2.53 21.58
N LYS A 199 -12.89 2.30 20.63
CA LYS A 199 -11.55 2.91 20.63
C LYS A 199 -11.59 4.41 20.30
N GLU A 200 -12.57 4.86 19.52
CA GLU A 200 -12.77 6.29 19.16
C GLU A 200 -13.49 7.09 20.28
N LYS A 201 -13.95 6.40 21.33
CA LYS A 201 -14.68 6.98 22.47
C LYS A 201 -13.94 8.03 23.34
N PRO A 202 -12.60 8.18 23.41
CA PRO A 202 -12.02 9.25 24.21
C PRO A 202 -12.31 10.67 23.68
N ILE A 203 -12.91 10.82 22.49
CA ILE A 203 -13.20 12.13 21.87
C ILE A 203 -14.53 12.77 22.35
N GLY A 204 -15.38 12.07 23.09
CA GLY A 204 -16.59 12.70 23.64
C GLY A 204 -17.37 11.85 24.61
N ARG A 205 -17.63 12.37 25.82
CA ARG A 205 -18.61 11.82 26.78
C ARG A 205 -20.03 12.06 26.24
N GLN A 206 -20.50 11.28 25.28
CA GLN A 206 -21.91 11.27 24.89
C GLN A 206 -22.46 9.85 24.74
N THR A 207 -23.73 9.72 25.09
CA THR A 207 -24.53 8.49 25.05
C THR A 207 -24.68 8.05 23.59
N LEU A 208 -23.99 6.99 23.22
CA LEU A 208 -24.05 6.40 21.88
C LEU A 208 -25.42 5.78 21.64
N ARG A 209 -26.24 6.37 20.78
CA ARG A 209 -27.37 5.66 20.15
C ARG A 209 -26.84 4.94 18.91
N LEU A 210 -26.36 3.71 19.10
CA LEU A 210 -26.00 2.85 17.97
C LEU A 210 -27.28 2.39 17.26
N SER A 211 -27.58 3.05 16.14
CA SER A 211 -28.59 2.57 15.19
C SER A 211 -27.87 1.76 14.12
N PHE A 212 -28.00 0.43 14.18
CA PHE A 212 -27.44 -0.46 13.18
C PHE A 212 -28.43 -0.59 12.02
N VAL A 213 -28.03 -0.17 10.83
CA VAL A 213 -28.76 -0.46 9.60
C VAL A 213 -27.93 -1.46 8.82
N ILE A 214 -28.42 -2.71 8.75
CA ILE A 214 -27.82 -3.76 7.94
C ILE A 214 -28.22 -3.49 6.49
N ILE A 215 -27.29 -3.02 5.66
CA ILE A 215 -27.51 -2.91 4.22
C ILE A 215 -27.16 -4.28 3.64
N THR A 216 -28.17 -5.08 3.29
CA THR A 216 -27.96 -6.30 2.51
C THR A 216 -27.85 -5.93 1.03
N CYS A 217 -26.74 -6.29 0.38
CA CYS A 217 -26.80 -6.66 -1.03
C CYS A 217 -27.45 -8.04 -1.18
#